data_AF-I4EF70-F1
#
_entry.id   AF-I4EF70-F1
#
_cell.length_a   1.000
_cell.length_b   1.000
_cell.length_c   1.000
_cell.angle_alpha   90.00
_cell.angle_beta   90.00
_cell.angle_gamma   90.00
#
_symmetry.space_group_name_H-M   'P 1'
#
loop_
_entity.id
_entity.type
_entity.pdbx_description
1 polymer ?
#
loop_
_entity_poly.entity_id
_entity_poly.type
_entity_poly.pdbx_seq_one_letter_code
_entity_poly.pdbx_strand_id
1 'polypeptide(L)'
;MKQGPTYLLQMHEPIASSGEWKRIQADLAAAIASIAWPEGSDRFTINPVKMGNGVVPIREAFQQGLNDLGWAVEQQSVPNVGDVDAALDTPIGTFAMEWETGNISSSHRSLNRLSLGILSGSLVGGVLVLPSRKLYRYLTDRVGNVPELMPYFPIYERLNVPPCVLAVIEVEHDDEDPTVPRIRKGTDGRALFQGKRLEDER
;
A
#
# COMPACT_ATOMS: atom_id res chain seq x y z
N MET A 1 -6.31 11.07 4.77
CA MET A 1 -6.42 9.63 5.14
C MET A 1 -5.59 9.45 6.38
N LYS A 2 -5.97 8.55 7.30
CA LYS A 2 -5.21 8.32 8.53
C LYS A 2 -4.39 7.04 8.46
N GLN A 3 -3.20 7.12 9.02
CA GLN A 3 -2.35 5.96 9.29
C GLN A 3 -2.87 5.22 10.53
N GLY A 4 -3.08 3.90 10.37
CA GLY A 4 -3.36 2.98 11.46
C GLY A 4 -2.07 2.41 12.08
N PRO A 5 -2.14 1.21 12.68
CA PRO A 5 -0.96 0.53 13.22
C PRO A 5 0.10 0.22 12.15
N THR A 6 1.36 0.26 12.57
CA THR A 6 2.50 -0.28 11.83
C THR A 6 2.92 -1.61 12.46
N TYR A 7 2.92 -2.67 11.66
CA TYR A 7 3.35 -4.00 12.05
C TYR A 7 4.79 -4.22 11.59
N LEU A 8 5.71 -4.27 12.54
CA LEU A 8 7.13 -4.50 12.27
C LEU A 8 7.37 -6.00 12.15
N LEU A 9 7.68 -6.46 10.93
CA LEU A 9 7.96 -7.86 10.64
C LEU A 9 9.46 -8.15 10.83
N GLN A 10 10.32 -7.23 10.45
CA GLN A 10 11.75 -7.25 10.73
C GLN A 10 12.17 -5.87 11.22
N MET A 11 13.02 -5.81 12.26
CA MET A 11 13.53 -4.57 12.80
C MET A 11 14.92 -4.81 13.39
N HIS A 12 15.96 -4.54 12.60
CA HIS A 12 17.34 -4.80 12.97
C HIS A 12 18.16 -3.52 13.06
N GLU A 13 19.08 -3.50 14.03
CA GLU A 13 20.12 -2.48 14.10
C GLU A 13 21.21 -2.72 13.04
N PRO A 14 21.87 -1.66 12.54
CA PRO A 14 21.73 -0.24 12.93
C PRO A 14 20.60 0.50 12.20
N ILE A 15 19.87 -0.17 11.29
CA ILE A 15 18.90 0.48 10.41
C ILE A 15 17.70 1.01 11.21
N ALA A 16 17.22 0.22 12.17
CA ALA A 16 16.08 0.55 13.01
C ALA A 16 16.25 1.86 13.82
N SER A 17 17.47 2.21 14.25
CA SER A 17 17.76 3.45 14.97
C SER A 17 18.24 4.61 14.09
N SER A 18 18.45 4.35 12.80
CA SER A 18 19.01 5.32 11.86
C SER A 18 18.13 6.56 11.65
N GLY A 19 18.76 7.67 11.26
CA GLY A 19 18.05 8.87 10.82
C GLY A 19 17.23 8.63 9.54
N GLU A 20 17.71 7.74 8.67
CA GLU A 20 17.03 7.39 7.41
C GLU A 20 15.71 6.66 7.67
N TRP A 21 15.65 5.73 8.61
CA TRP A 21 14.39 5.09 8.97
C TRP A 21 13.38 6.10 9.55
N LYS A 22 13.83 7.01 10.42
CA LYS A 22 12.96 8.08 10.95
C LYS A 22 12.41 8.98 9.84
N ARG A 23 13.25 9.32 8.86
CA ARG A 23 12.83 10.07 7.67
C ARG A 23 11.78 9.28 6.88
N ILE A 24 12.03 8.01 6.57
CA ILE A 24 11.10 7.16 5.82
C ILE A 24 9.74 7.09 6.54
N GLN A 25 9.72 6.92 7.86
CA GLN A 25 8.47 6.93 8.63
C GLN A 25 7.73 8.27 8.51
N ALA A 26 8.45 9.39 8.59
CA ALA A 26 7.86 10.71 8.45
C ALA A 26 7.32 10.96 7.03
N ASP A 27 8.06 10.54 6.00
CA ASP A 27 7.68 10.67 4.60
C ASP A 27 6.41 9.86 4.30
N LEU A 28 6.37 8.59 4.73
CA LEU A 28 5.20 7.72 4.56
C LEU A 28 3.97 8.28 5.30
N ALA A 29 4.14 8.77 6.52
CA ALA A 29 3.05 9.38 7.28
C ALA A 29 2.52 10.65 6.60
N ALA A 30 3.41 11.50 6.09
CA ALA A 30 3.04 12.71 5.36
C ALA A 30 2.29 12.40 4.05
N ALA A 31 2.79 11.43 3.27
CA ALA A 31 2.15 11.00 2.03
C ALA A 31 0.81 10.30 2.26
N ILE A 32 0.64 9.53 3.34
CA ILE A 32 -0.68 8.99 3.72
C ILE A 32 -1.64 10.12 4.10
N ALA A 33 -1.16 11.10 4.88
CA ALA A 33 -1.97 12.21 5.33
C ALA A 33 -2.45 13.12 4.18
N SER A 34 -1.68 13.24 3.10
CA SER A 34 -2.04 14.05 1.93
C SER A 34 -3.16 13.46 1.07
N ILE A 35 -3.49 12.17 1.25
CA ILE A 35 -4.60 11.53 0.52
C ILE A 35 -5.93 12.10 1.01
N ALA A 36 -6.66 12.77 0.13
CA ALA A 36 -7.96 13.37 0.43
C ALA A 36 -9.05 12.95 -0.58
N TRP A 37 -10.30 12.96 -0.14
CA TRP A 37 -11.46 12.71 -0.97
C TRP A 37 -12.72 13.32 -0.33
N PRO A 38 -13.60 14.02 -1.09
CA PRO A 38 -13.48 14.35 -2.52
C PRO A 38 -12.34 15.32 -2.84
N GLU A 39 -12.10 15.56 -4.13
CA GLU A 39 -11.11 16.55 -4.58
C GLU A 39 -11.39 17.94 -3.95
N GLY A 40 -10.34 18.60 -3.46
CA GLY A 40 -10.45 19.86 -2.71
C GLY A 40 -10.75 19.72 -1.22
N SER A 41 -10.98 18.50 -0.72
CA SER A 41 -11.06 18.20 0.71
C SER A 41 -9.67 18.21 1.37
N ASP A 42 -9.63 18.44 2.68
CA ASP A 42 -8.46 18.24 3.55
C ASP A 42 -8.46 16.86 4.24
N ARG A 43 -9.54 16.09 4.05
CA ARG A 43 -9.76 14.77 4.66
C ARG A 43 -10.14 13.74 3.61
N PHE A 44 -9.91 12.47 3.92
CA PHE A 44 -10.38 11.33 3.15
C PHE A 44 -11.72 10.83 3.71
N THR A 45 -12.82 11.37 3.20
CA THR A 45 -14.17 10.96 3.55
C THR A 45 -14.70 9.98 2.51
N ILE A 46 -14.96 8.74 2.89
CA ILE A 46 -15.38 7.70 1.94
C ILE A 46 -16.90 7.56 1.88
N ASN A 47 -17.43 7.29 0.68
CA ASN A 47 -18.83 6.91 0.53
C ASN A 47 -19.01 5.45 1.01
N PRO A 48 -19.82 5.16 2.05
CA PRO A 48 -19.92 3.85 2.69
C PRO A 48 -20.77 2.82 1.89
N VAL A 49 -20.88 2.97 0.57
CA VAL A 49 -21.45 1.94 -0.30
C VAL A 49 -20.49 0.74 -0.36
N LYS A 50 -20.98 -0.42 0.08
CA LYS A 50 -20.22 -1.68 0.04
C LYS A 50 -19.69 -1.94 -1.36
N MET A 51 -18.37 -2.16 -1.43
CA MET A 51 -17.64 -2.35 -2.68
C MET A 51 -17.93 -1.26 -3.73
N GLY A 52 -18.25 -0.04 -3.30
CA GLY A 52 -18.75 1.04 -4.15
C GLY A 52 -17.65 1.88 -4.80
N ASN A 53 -16.44 1.86 -4.24
CA ASN A 53 -15.37 2.80 -4.56
C ASN A 53 -14.23 2.10 -5.30
N GLY A 54 -13.72 2.76 -6.34
CA GLY A 54 -12.42 2.46 -6.93
C GLY A 54 -11.27 2.82 -5.98
N VAL A 55 -10.05 2.61 -6.48
CA VAL A 55 -8.81 2.75 -5.70
C VAL A 55 -7.75 3.61 -6.36
N VAL A 56 -7.90 3.90 -7.66
CA VAL A 56 -6.88 4.57 -8.47
C VAL A 56 -6.52 5.96 -7.90
N PRO A 57 -7.46 6.86 -7.60
CA PRO A 57 -7.11 8.18 -7.05
C PRO A 57 -6.42 8.12 -5.68
N ILE A 58 -6.65 7.06 -4.91
CA ILE A 58 -6.01 6.86 -3.60
C ILE A 58 -4.52 6.59 -3.81
N ARG A 59 -4.20 5.69 -4.75
CA ARG A 59 -2.84 5.32 -5.11
C ARG A 59 -2.10 6.51 -5.73
N GLU A 60 -2.73 7.21 -6.68
CA GLU A 60 -2.12 8.36 -7.38
C GLU A 60 -1.78 9.49 -6.39
N ALA A 61 -2.69 9.84 -5.48
CA ALA A 61 -2.45 10.86 -4.47
C ALA A 61 -1.28 10.50 -3.54
N PHE A 62 -1.19 9.22 -3.16
CA PHE A 62 -0.10 8.73 -2.33
C PHE A 62 1.25 8.76 -3.06
N GLN A 63 1.29 8.28 -4.31
CA GLN A 63 2.51 8.32 -5.14
C GLN A 63 2.97 9.76 -5.38
N GLN A 64 2.05 10.69 -5.65
CA GLN A 64 2.39 12.10 -5.78
C GLN A 64 3.02 12.65 -4.49
N GLY A 65 2.44 12.33 -3.33
CA GLY A 65 2.98 12.76 -2.03
C GLY A 65 4.41 12.25 -1.79
N LEU A 66 4.71 11.01 -2.17
CA LEU A 66 6.06 10.46 -2.08
C LEU A 66 7.03 11.09 -3.08
N ASN A 67 6.59 11.30 -4.32
CA ASN A 67 7.39 11.96 -5.35
C ASN A 67 7.82 13.37 -4.92
N ASP A 68 6.92 14.13 -4.31
CA ASP A 68 7.20 15.47 -3.77
C ASP A 68 8.23 15.45 -2.63
N LEU A 69 8.39 14.30 -1.96
CA LEU A 69 9.37 14.04 -0.89
C LEU A 69 10.68 13.43 -1.41
N GLY A 70 10.83 13.30 -2.74
CA GLY A 70 12.03 12.84 -3.40
C GLY A 70 12.14 11.31 -3.55
N TRP A 71 11.03 10.59 -3.41
CA TRP A 71 10.99 9.17 -3.77
C TRP A 71 10.91 9.01 -5.29
N ALA A 72 11.59 8.01 -5.82
CA ALA A 72 11.37 7.57 -7.20
C ALA A 72 10.07 6.74 -7.22
N VAL A 73 9.08 7.19 -7.98
CA VAL A 73 7.76 6.55 -8.10
C VAL A 73 7.54 6.00 -9.50
N GLU A 74 6.67 5.00 -9.62
CA GLU A 74 6.34 4.28 -10.86
C GLU A 74 7.52 3.51 -11.48
N GLN A 75 7.55 2.20 -11.22
CA GLN A 75 8.43 1.25 -11.91
C GLN A 75 9.92 1.51 -11.72
N GLN A 76 10.33 1.87 -10.50
CA GLN A 76 11.75 1.82 -10.17
C GLN A 76 12.20 0.37 -10.18
N SER A 77 13.00 0.01 -11.18
CA SER A 77 13.52 -1.34 -11.30
C SER A 77 14.64 -1.52 -10.28
N VAL A 78 14.34 -2.28 -9.23
CA VAL A 78 15.34 -2.65 -8.23
C VAL A 78 15.97 -3.98 -8.67
N PRO A 79 17.33 -4.08 -8.72
CA PRO A 79 18.00 -5.31 -9.09
C PRO A 79 17.49 -6.52 -8.29
N ASN A 80 17.23 -7.65 -8.97
CA ASN A 80 16.71 -8.90 -8.36
C ASN A 80 15.33 -8.81 -7.70
N VAL A 81 14.67 -7.65 -7.75
CA VAL A 81 13.37 -7.36 -7.16
C VAL A 81 12.33 -7.09 -8.27
N GLY A 82 12.77 -6.40 -9.32
CA GLY A 82 11.90 -5.88 -10.37
C GLY A 82 11.28 -4.55 -9.95
N ASP A 83 10.15 -4.23 -10.58
CA ASP A 83 9.49 -2.95 -10.41
C ASP A 83 8.72 -2.90 -9.07
N VAL A 84 8.98 -1.84 -8.31
CA VAL A 84 8.26 -1.47 -7.08
C VAL A 84 7.46 -0.18 -7.28
N ASP A 85 6.43 0.03 -6.46
CA ASP A 85 5.59 1.24 -6.57
C ASP A 85 6.36 2.53 -6.26
N ALA A 86 7.25 2.49 -5.26
CA ALA A 86 8.21 3.55 -4.99
C ALA A 86 9.50 3.04 -4.34
N ALA A 87 10.59 3.75 -4.54
CA ALA A 87 11.85 3.52 -3.85
C ALA A 87 12.55 4.83 -3.46
N LEU A 88 13.38 4.75 -2.43
CA LEU A 88 14.21 5.84 -1.95
C LEU A 88 15.64 5.34 -1.76
N ASP A 89 16.58 5.95 -2.46
CA ASP A 89 18.00 5.75 -2.21
C ASP A 89 18.43 6.59 -1.01
N THR A 90 19.03 5.94 -0.01
CA THR A 90 19.54 6.58 1.20
C THR A 90 21.04 6.28 1.35
N PRO A 91 21.78 7.01 2.19
CA PRO A 91 23.19 6.71 2.46
C PRO A 91 23.44 5.31 3.02
N ILE A 92 22.42 4.66 3.62
CA ILE A 92 22.54 3.29 4.15
C ILE A 92 22.08 2.21 3.16
N GLY A 93 21.48 2.60 2.02
CA GLY A 93 20.99 1.70 0.98
C GLY A 93 19.58 2.06 0.48
N THR A 94 19.07 1.27 -0.46
CA THR A 94 17.76 1.49 -1.08
C THR A 94 16.63 0.94 -0.21
N PHE A 95 15.59 1.74 0.00
CA PHE A 95 14.35 1.34 0.65
C PHE A 95 13.22 1.30 -0.37
N ALA A 96 12.38 0.27 -0.32
CA ALA A 96 11.24 0.15 -1.23
C ALA A 96 9.90 0.24 -0.49
N MET A 97 8.88 0.67 -1.21
CA MET A 97 7.51 0.74 -0.73
C MET A 97 6.57 0.19 -1.79
N GLU A 98 5.60 -0.60 -1.34
CA GLU A 98 4.52 -1.16 -2.16
C GLU A 98 3.17 -0.70 -1.59
N TRP A 99 2.27 -0.24 -2.45
CA TRP A 99 0.92 0.18 -2.08
C TRP A 99 -0.09 -0.82 -2.62
N GLU A 100 -0.75 -1.55 -1.73
CA GLU A 100 -1.64 -2.62 -2.16
C GLU A 100 -3.09 -2.18 -2.31
N THR A 101 -3.48 -2.00 -3.56
CA THR A 101 -4.89 -1.82 -3.98
C THR A 101 -5.43 -2.99 -4.79
N GLY A 102 -4.62 -4.04 -4.97
CA GLY A 102 -4.95 -5.25 -5.71
C GLY A 102 -5.49 -6.35 -4.81
N ASN A 103 -5.62 -7.55 -5.38
CA ASN A 103 -6.10 -8.72 -4.64
C ASN A 103 -5.17 -9.11 -3.48
N ILE A 104 -5.66 -9.71 -2.41
CA ILE A 104 -4.81 -10.22 -1.30
C ILE A 104 -3.60 -11.06 -1.77
N SER A 105 -3.74 -11.86 -2.83
CA SER A 105 -2.62 -12.62 -3.42
C SER A 105 -1.50 -11.73 -3.95
N SER A 106 -1.83 -10.50 -4.39
CA SER A 106 -0.84 -9.50 -4.77
C SER A 106 -0.10 -8.96 -3.54
N SER A 107 -0.76 -8.81 -2.38
CA SER A 107 -0.09 -8.46 -1.12
C SER A 107 1.02 -9.43 -0.74
N HIS A 108 0.76 -10.73 -0.90
CA HIS A 108 1.78 -11.78 -0.69
C HIS A 108 2.96 -11.63 -1.65
N ARG A 109 2.67 -11.38 -2.93
CA ARG A 109 3.71 -11.16 -3.94
C ARG A 109 4.55 -9.93 -3.60
N SER A 110 3.93 -8.84 -3.16
CA SER A 110 4.59 -7.60 -2.74
C SER A 110 5.52 -7.85 -1.54
N LEU A 111 5.05 -8.51 -0.47
CA LEU A 111 5.92 -8.87 0.66
C LEU A 111 7.06 -9.81 0.27
N ASN A 112 6.78 -10.81 -0.57
CA ASN A 112 7.81 -11.73 -1.04
C ASN A 112 8.88 -10.99 -1.88
N ARG A 113 8.45 -10.06 -2.74
CA ARG A 113 9.35 -9.22 -3.52
C ARG A 113 10.27 -8.39 -2.63
N LEU A 114 9.70 -7.66 -1.67
CA LEU A 114 10.48 -6.89 -0.69
C LEU A 114 11.46 -7.77 0.08
N SER A 115 11.00 -8.94 0.53
CA SER A 115 11.83 -9.91 1.25
C SER A 115 12.99 -10.44 0.41
N LEU A 116 12.77 -10.73 -0.88
CA LEU A 116 13.82 -11.16 -1.82
C LEU A 116 14.84 -10.05 -2.09
N GLY A 117 14.39 -8.80 -2.16
CA GLY A 117 15.27 -7.64 -2.26
C GLY A 117 16.19 -7.50 -1.06
N ILE A 118 15.65 -7.71 0.13
CA ILE A 118 16.43 -7.72 1.37
C ILE A 118 17.42 -8.90 1.39
N LEU A 119 16.95 -10.11 1.07
CA LEU A 119 17.79 -11.33 1.04
C LEU A 119 18.96 -11.22 0.06
N SER A 120 18.75 -10.55 -1.07
CA SER A 120 19.79 -10.33 -2.09
C SER A 120 20.72 -9.16 -1.77
N GLY A 121 20.44 -8.38 -0.72
CA GLY A 121 21.18 -7.15 -0.39
C GLY A 121 20.87 -5.97 -1.31
N SER A 122 19.84 -6.09 -2.16
CA SER A 122 19.40 -5.01 -3.07
C SER A 122 18.54 -3.97 -2.34
N LEU A 123 17.94 -4.34 -1.20
CA LEU A 123 17.17 -3.45 -0.33
C LEU A 123 17.69 -3.54 1.11
N VAL A 124 17.69 -2.40 1.81
CA VAL A 124 17.92 -2.35 3.26
C VAL A 124 16.62 -2.30 4.06
N GLY A 125 15.50 -2.19 3.37
CA GLY A 125 14.20 -2.40 3.96
C GLY A 125 13.05 -2.22 2.99
N GLY A 126 11.85 -2.52 3.48
CA GLY A 126 10.62 -2.49 2.70
C GLY A 126 9.40 -2.18 3.55
N VAL A 127 8.44 -1.46 2.98
CA VAL A 127 7.12 -1.24 3.59
C VAL A 127 6.02 -1.64 2.62
N LEU A 128 5.03 -2.39 3.11
CA LEU A 128 3.77 -2.61 2.41
C LEU A 128 2.65 -1.79 3.06
N VAL A 129 1.98 -0.94 2.29
CA VAL A 129 0.81 -0.19 2.77
C VAL A 129 -0.47 -0.90 2.36
N LEU A 130 -1.38 -1.12 3.31
CA LEU A 130 -2.59 -1.93 3.13
C LEU A 130 -3.82 -1.31 3.80
N PRO A 131 -5.01 -1.38 3.18
CA PRO A 131 -6.25 -0.94 3.81
C PRO A 131 -6.60 -1.72 5.08
N SER A 132 -7.21 -1.00 6.02
CA SER A 132 -7.87 -1.60 7.18
C SER A 132 -9.09 -2.40 6.75
N ARG A 133 -9.58 -3.27 7.64
CA ARG A 133 -10.84 -3.99 7.41
C ARG A 133 -12.06 -3.08 7.28
N LYS A 134 -12.03 -1.87 7.86
CA LYS A 134 -13.13 -0.91 7.73
C LYS A 134 -13.12 -0.26 6.36
N LEU A 135 -11.96 0.26 5.94
CA LEU A 135 -11.79 0.88 4.63
C LEU A 135 -12.06 -0.13 3.50
N TYR A 136 -11.49 -1.34 3.62
CA TYR A 136 -11.62 -2.42 2.64
C TYR A 136 -13.08 -2.71 2.23
N ARG A 137 -14.05 -2.63 3.15
CA ARG A 137 -15.46 -2.95 2.88
C ARG A 137 -16.08 -2.07 1.79
N TYR A 138 -15.55 -0.87 1.60
CA TYR A 138 -16.06 0.14 0.68
C TYR A 138 -15.28 0.19 -0.64
N LEU A 139 -14.10 -0.42 -0.71
CA LEU A 139 -13.26 -0.51 -1.91
C LEU A 139 -13.68 -1.68 -2.81
N THR A 140 -13.18 -1.70 -4.05
CA THR A 140 -13.44 -2.78 -5.02
C THR A 140 -13.28 -4.18 -4.42
N ASP A 141 -14.03 -5.14 -4.95
CA ASP A 141 -14.06 -6.51 -4.44
C ASP A 141 -12.65 -7.15 -4.39
N ARG A 142 -12.38 -7.86 -3.28
CA ARG A 142 -11.15 -8.63 -3.00
C ARG A 142 -9.84 -7.87 -2.88
N VAL A 143 -9.86 -6.54 -2.73
CA VAL A 143 -8.69 -5.76 -2.31
C VAL A 143 -8.02 -6.37 -1.05
N GLY A 144 -6.67 -6.40 -1.01
CA GLY A 144 -5.93 -6.84 0.17
C GLY A 144 -6.29 -6.05 1.43
N ASN A 145 -6.28 -6.69 2.59
CA ASN A 145 -6.53 -6.02 3.87
C ASN A 145 -5.69 -6.65 4.98
N VAL A 146 -5.36 -5.84 5.99
CA VAL A 146 -4.45 -6.25 7.07
C VAL A 146 -4.90 -7.53 7.78
N PRO A 147 -6.15 -7.70 8.23
CA PRO A 147 -6.54 -8.93 8.95
C PRO A 147 -6.44 -10.22 8.12
N GLU A 148 -6.51 -10.13 6.80
CA GLU A 148 -6.36 -11.29 5.92
C GLU A 148 -4.88 -11.67 5.71
N LEU A 149 -3.98 -10.68 5.74
CA LEU A 149 -2.54 -10.91 5.59
C LEU A 149 -1.85 -11.26 6.92
N MET A 150 -2.37 -10.76 8.05
CA MET A 150 -1.77 -10.92 9.38
C MET A 150 -1.45 -12.36 9.79
N PRO A 151 -2.25 -13.40 9.46
CA PRO A 151 -1.89 -14.79 9.75
C PRO A 151 -0.56 -15.26 9.16
N TYR A 152 -0.02 -14.54 8.16
CA TYR A 152 1.23 -14.85 7.48
C TYR A 152 2.44 -14.07 8.00
N PHE A 153 2.24 -13.07 8.86
CA PHE A 153 3.33 -12.29 9.46
C PHE A 153 4.43 -13.16 10.10
N PRO A 154 4.12 -14.26 10.83
CA PRO A 154 5.15 -15.12 11.42
C PRO A 154 6.12 -15.75 10.41
N ILE A 155 5.75 -15.86 9.13
CA ILE A 155 6.67 -16.32 8.07
C ILE A 155 7.75 -15.27 7.87
N TYR A 156 7.35 -14.01 7.70
CA TYR A 156 8.26 -12.90 7.44
C TYR A 156 9.11 -12.55 8.66
N GLU A 157 8.54 -12.61 9.86
CA GLU A 157 9.25 -12.40 11.14
C GLU A 157 10.39 -13.39 11.38
N ARG A 158 10.28 -14.61 10.83
CA ARG A 158 11.26 -15.68 11.02
C ARG A 158 12.25 -15.82 9.86
N LEU A 159 12.18 -14.95 8.86
CA LEU A 159 13.15 -14.97 7.76
C LEU A 159 14.54 -14.65 8.31
N ASN A 160 15.52 -15.48 7.93
CA ASN A 160 16.92 -15.19 8.19
C ASN A 160 17.45 -14.23 7.11
N VAL A 161 17.49 -12.95 7.44
CA VAL A 161 17.84 -11.86 6.52
C VAL A 161 19.01 -11.04 7.09
N PRO A 162 19.77 -10.32 6.23
CA PRO A 162 20.66 -9.26 6.71
C PRO A 162 19.90 -8.23 7.55
N PRO A 163 20.61 -7.40 8.34
CA PRO A 163 19.98 -6.29 9.04
C PRO A 163 19.10 -5.47 8.09
N CYS A 164 17.84 -5.26 8.47
CA CYS A 164 16.84 -4.56 7.66
C CYS A 164 15.68 -4.03 8.52
N VAL A 165 14.78 -3.30 7.88
CA VAL A 165 13.42 -3.08 8.38
C VAL A 165 12.41 -3.58 7.35
N LEU A 166 11.48 -4.45 7.75
CA LEU A 166 10.35 -4.88 6.93
C LEU A 166 9.07 -4.60 7.72
N ALA A 167 8.13 -3.86 7.16
CA ALA A 167 6.92 -3.48 7.88
C ALA A 167 5.66 -3.48 7.00
N VAL A 168 4.51 -3.61 7.65
CA VAL A 168 3.18 -3.37 7.05
C VAL A 168 2.54 -2.17 7.73
N ILE A 169 2.04 -1.21 6.98
CA ILE A 169 1.30 -0.06 7.49
C ILE A 169 -0.17 -0.20 7.14
N GLU A 170 -1.03 -0.21 8.15
CA GLU A 170 -2.48 -0.13 7.95
C GLU A 170 -2.90 1.31 7.63
N VAL A 171 -3.82 1.51 6.68
CA VAL A 171 -4.44 2.82 6.40
C VAL A 171 -5.96 2.75 6.46
N GLU A 172 -6.60 3.84 6.87
CA GLU A 172 -8.06 3.91 7.00
C GLU A 172 -8.58 5.29 6.58
N HIS A 173 -9.85 5.36 6.17
CA HIS A 173 -10.53 6.63 5.94
C HIS A 173 -10.65 7.48 7.21
N ASP A 174 -10.75 8.79 7.02
CA ASP A 174 -10.95 9.73 8.10
C ASP A 174 -12.40 9.69 8.58
N ASP A 175 -13.35 9.75 7.63
CA ASP A 175 -14.80 9.78 7.89
C ASP A 175 -15.60 8.98 6.85
N GLU A 176 -16.87 8.74 7.15
CA GLU A 176 -17.85 8.12 6.24
C GLU A 176 -18.99 9.10 5.97
N ASP A 177 -19.33 9.31 4.71
CA ASP A 177 -20.45 10.18 4.33
C ASP A 177 -21.14 9.64 3.06
N PRO A 178 -22.43 9.26 3.10
CA PRO A 178 -23.15 8.76 1.92
C PRO A 178 -23.37 9.81 0.83
N THR A 179 -23.14 11.10 1.12
CA THR A 179 -23.32 12.22 0.19
C THR A 179 -22.07 12.54 -0.62
N VAL A 180 -20.88 12.15 -0.15
CA VAL A 180 -19.65 12.34 -0.94
C VAL A 180 -19.67 11.48 -2.20
N PRO A 181 -19.10 11.95 -3.34
CA PRO A 181 -19.08 11.15 -4.56
C PRO A 181 -18.34 9.84 -4.34
N ARG A 182 -18.76 8.77 -5.02
CA ARG A 182 -18.00 7.51 -5.05
C ARG A 182 -16.75 7.68 -5.90
N ILE A 183 -15.66 7.03 -5.49
CA ILE A 183 -14.46 6.93 -6.33
C ILE A 183 -14.81 6.04 -7.54
N ARG A 184 -14.58 6.53 -8.76
CA ARG A 184 -14.85 5.76 -9.97
C ARG A 184 -14.00 4.49 -9.99
N LYS A 185 -14.61 3.36 -10.32
CA LYS A 185 -13.89 2.11 -10.53
C LYS A 185 -13.22 2.12 -11.90
N GLY A 186 -12.03 1.55 -11.98
CA GLY A 186 -11.40 1.22 -13.26
C GLY A 186 -12.18 0.17 -14.04
N THR A 187 -11.76 -0.06 -15.27
CA THR A 187 -12.35 -1.06 -16.19
C THR A 187 -11.73 -2.45 -16.06
N ASP A 188 -10.84 -2.68 -15.08
CA ASP A 188 -10.03 -3.88 -14.99
C ASP A 188 -10.82 -5.14 -14.57
N GLY A 189 -10.37 -6.29 -15.09
CA GLY A 189 -10.94 -7.61 -14.78
C GLY A 189 -12.34 -7.84 -15.36
N ARG A 190 -13.30 -8.28 -14.53
CA ARG A 190 -14.69 -8.59 -14.94
C ARG A 190 -15.63 -7.37 -14.92
N ALA A 191 -15.11 -6.15 -14.73
CA ALA A 191 -15.93 -4.93 -14.61
C ALA A 191 -16.89 -4.73 -15.81
N LEU A 192 -16.51 -5.19 -17.00
CA LEU A 192 -17.32 -5.12 -18.22
C LEU A 192 -18.33 -6.27 -18.40
N PHE A 193 -18.17 -7.40 -17.69
CA PHE A 193 -18.99 -8.61 -17.91
C PHE A 193 -20.32 -8.63 -17.15
N GLN A 194 -20.53 -7.74 -16.18
CA GLN A 194 -21.77 -7.71 -15.39
C GLN A 194 -22.96 -7.05 -16.14
N GLY A 195 -22.72 -6.39 -17.27
CA GLY A 195 -23.77 -5.76 -18.08
C GLY A 195 -24.41 -6.63 -19.16
N LYS A 196 -23.93 -7.86 -19.41
CA LYS A 196 -24.35 -8.68 -20.57
C LYS A 196 -25.01 -10.02 -20.26
N ARG A 197 -25.17 -10.41 -18.99
CA ARG A 197 -25.57 -11.80 -18.63
C ARG A 197 -27.01 -11.97 -18.15
N LEU A 198 -27.94 -11.13 -18.65
CA LEU A 198 -29.37 -11.25 -18.34
C LEU A 198 -30.32 -11.17 -19.55
N GLU A 199 -29.82 -11.04 -20.79
CA GLU A 199 -30.68 -10.94 -21.98
C GLU A 199 -30.73 -12.20 -22.86
N ASP A 200 -29.86 -13.19 -22.64
CA ASP A 200 -29.75 -14.38 -23.51
C ASP A 200 -30.41 -15.67 -22.95
N GLU A 201 -31.29 -15.56 -21.96
CA GLU A 201 -32.12 -16.68 -21.48
C GLU A 201 -33.61 -16.32 -21.51
N ARG A 202 -34.19 -16.21 -22.72
CA ARG A 202 -35.63 -16.35 -22.99
C ARG A 202 -35.89 -17.03 -24.31
#